data_AF-A0A971RLD9-F1
#
_entry.id   AF-A0A971RLD9-F1
#
_cell.length_a   1.000
_cell.length_b   1.000
_cell.length_c   1.000
_cell.angle_alpha   90.00
_cell.angle_beta   90.00
_cell.angle_gamma   90.00
#
_symmetry.space_group_name_H-M   'P 1'
#
loop_
_entity.id
_entity.type
_entity.pdbx_description
1 polymer ?
#
loop_
_entity_poly.entity_id
_entity_poly.type
_entity_poly.pdbx_seq_one_letter_code
_entity_poly.pdbx_strand_id
1 'polypeptide(L)'
;MNSGRELERLEQIMKRLRGEDGCPWDRQQTHASLRPCLIEEAYEVLEAIDKGSAPALREELGDLLLQVVFHAQIARENGDFTLADVIAGINEKLIRRHPHVFGGTEVDGVEGVIKNWEQIKAEEKEAAPASALDGIPAHFPALLRAGKMQEKASRLGFDWPDFKGPLAKISEESREFRRAWNAWRKARSEEEKEEKRRQMEEEFGDILFALVNFSRFLGIEPEAALHRVTGKFYRRFRAMEEAAARQGLDLRKMTLEEMDRLWEAEKTAEQQRPLEYKPTGEG
;
A
#
# COMPACT_ATOMS: atom_id res chain seq x y z
N MET A 1 -29.70 12.60 -8.26
CA MET A 1 -29.10 12.64 -6.91
C MET A 1 -27.97 13.64 -6.93
N ASN A 2 -27.77 14.42 -5.86
CA ASN A 2 -26.72 15.43 -5.77
C ASN A 2 -25.70 14.97 -4.73
N SER A 3 -24.45 14.75 -5.14
CA SER A 3 -23.38 14.26 -4.27
C SER A 3 -23.13 15.17 -3.05
N GLY A 4 -23.29 16.49 -3.20
CA GLY A 4 -23.16 17.43 -2.09
C GLY A 4 -24.21 17.18 -0.99
N ARG A 5 -25.45 16.89 -1.38
CA ARG A 5 -26.53 16.59 -0.44
C ARG A 5 -26.31 15.28 0.32
N GLU A 6 -25.80 14.24 -0.37
CA GLU A 6 -25.50 12.97 0.32
C GLU A 6 -24.29 13.10 1.26
N LEU A 7 -23.32 13.95 0.92
CA LEU A 7 -22.19 14.24 1.80
C LEU A 7 -22.62 14.99 3.07
N GLU A 8 -23.47 16.01 2.93
CA GLU A 8 -24.10 16.69 4.07
C GLU A 8 -24.88 15.70 4.94
N ARG A 9 -25.64 14.79 4.32
CA ARG A 9 -26.39 13.75 5.04
C ARG A 9 -25.46 12.81 5.80
N LEU A 10 -24.34 12.38 5.20
CA LEU A 10 -23.34 11.54 5.84
C LEU A 10 -22.72 12.25 7.05
N GLU A 11 -22.40 13.54 6.93
CA GLU A 11 -21.91 14.35 8.05
C GLU A 11 -22.94 14.42 9.20
N GLN A 12 -24.22 14.61 8.90
CA GLN A 12 -25.27 14.61 9.92
C GLN A 12 -25.44 13.25 10.60
N ILE A 13 -25.35 12.15 9.84
CA ILE A 13 -25.36 10.79 10.39
C ILE A 13 -24.20 10.62 11.37
N MET A 14 -22.98 10.97 10.96
CA MET A 14 -21.79 10.85 11.81
C MET A 14 -21.90 11.72 13.07
N LYS A 15 -22.41 12.95 12.95
CA LYS A 15 -22.71 13.83 14.09
C LYS A 15 -23.70 13.18 15.07
N ARG A 16 -24.75 12.50 14.57
CA ARG A 16 -25.72 11.80 15.43
C ARG A 16 -25.09 10.57 16.09
N LEU A 17 -24.29 9.79 15.36
CA LEU A 17 -23.59 8.62 15.89
C LEU A 17 -22.63 8.99 17.02
N ARG A 18 -21.97 10.15 16.93
CA ARG A 18 -21.04 10.65 17.97
C ARG A 18 -21.67 11.61 18.99
N GLY A 19 -22.95 11.93 18.87
CA GLY A 19 -23.69 12.76 19.82
C GLY A 19 -23.90 12.07 21.18
N GLU A 20 -24.42 12.78 22.17
CA GLU A 20 -24.63 12.24 23.54
C GLU A 20 -25.49 10.96 23.56
N ASP A 21 -26.58 10.93 22.78
CA ASP A 21 -27.44 9.75 22.60
C ASP A 21 -26.99 8.82 21.45
N GLY A 22 -25.76 9.01 20.98
CA GLY A 22 -25.18 8.28 19.86
C GLY A 22 -24.70 6.87 20.23
N CYS A 23 -24.02 6.23 19.28
CA CYS A 23 -23.40 4.92 19.47
C CYS A 23 -22.20 5.03 20.43
N PRO A 24 -22.17 4.27 21.54
CA PRO A 24 -21.07 4.33 22.51
C PRO A 24 -19.69 4.01 21.90
N TRP A 25 -19.65 3.09 20.92
CA TRP A 25 -18.40 2.74 20.24
C TRP A 25 -17.90 3.90 19.39
N ASP A 26 -18.79 4.52 18.60
CA ASP A 26 -18.44 5.64 17.74
C ASP A 26 -17.92 6.81 18.56
N ARG A 27 -18.58 7.15 19.66
CA ARG A 27 -18.19 8.25 20.57
C ARG A 27 -16.79 8.08 21.17
N GLN A 28 -16.41 6.85 21.50
CA GLN A 28 -15.11 6.56 22.13
C GLN A 28 -13.94 6.60 21.15
N GLN A 29 -14.21 6.61 19.83
CA GLN A 29 -13.13 6.64 18.84
C GLN A 29 -12.35 7.94 18.86
N THR A 30 -11.06 7.81 18.58
CA THR A 30 -10.07 8.89 18.44
C THR A 30 -9.34 8.74 17.11
N HIS A 31 -8.59 9.76 16.70
CA HIS A 31 -7.73 9.63 15.51
C HIS A 31 -6.76 8.43 15.59
N ALA A 32 -6.29 8.09 16.79
CA ALA A 32 -5.36 6.99 16.99
C ALA A 32 -6.04 5.61 16.88
N SER A 33 -7.24 5.47 17.45
CA SER A 33 -7.96 4.18 17.44
C SER A 33 -8.50 3.80 16.07
N LEU A 34 -8.75 4.78 15.19
CA LEU A 34 -9.24 4.56 13.83
C LEU A 34 -8.15 4.27 12.79
N ARG A 35 -6.86 4.38 13.15
CA ARG A 35 -5.75 4.12 12.21
C ARG A 35 -5.81 2.73 11.57
N PRO A 36 -6.07 1.63 12.30
CA PRO A 36 -6.16 0.31 11.70
C PRO A 36 -7.26 0.24 10.65
N CYS A 37 -8.47 0.72 10.97
CA CYS A 37 -9.60 0.73 10.04
C CYS A 37 -9.27 1.51 8.77
N LEU A 38 -8.70 2.71 8.88
CA LEU A 38 -8.30 3.49 7.69
C LEU A 38 -7.33 2.74 6.76
N ILE A 39 -6.42 1.95 7.34
CA ILE A 39 -5.52 1.12 6.56
C ILE A 39 -6.29 -0.05 5.93
N GLU A 40 -7.12 -0.75 6.71
CA GLU A 40 -7.96 -1.86 6.22
C GLU A 40 -8.82 -1.43 5.03
N GLU A 41 -9.61 -0.36 5.14
CA GLU A 41 -10.46 0.15 4.04
C GLU A 41 -9.64 0.50 2.79
N ALA A 42 -8.43 1.05 2.98
CA ALA A 42 -7.56 1.36 1.85
C ALA A 42 -7.09 0.10 1.12
N TYR A 43 -6.82 -0.99 1.84
CA TYR A 43 -6.47 -2.28 1.22
C TYR A 43 -7.68 -2.98 0.61
N GLU A 44 -8.89 -2.83 1.17
CA GLU A 44 -10.11 -3.37 0.58
C GLU A 44 -10.46 -2.67 -0.74
N VAL A 45 -10.28 -1.35 -0.82
CA VAL A 45 -10.36 -0.60 -2.10
C VAL A 45 -9.37 -1.16 -3.12
N LEU A 46 -8.11 -1.41 -2.73
CA LEU A 46 -7.11 -2.00 -3.63
C LEU A 46 -7.53 -3.40 -4.10
N GLU A 47 -8.07 -4.22 -3.22
CA GLU A 47 -8.58 -5.55 -3.57
C GLU A 47 -9.76 -5.47 -4.55
N ALA A 48 -10.68 -4.52 -4.36
CA ALA A 48 -11.80 -4.31 -5.26
C ALA A 48 -11.35 -3.87 -6.67
N ILE A 49 -10.32 -3.01 -6.75
CA ILE A 49 -9.66 -2.62 -8.00
C ILE A 49 -9.03 -3.84 -8.68
N ASP A 50 -8.23 -4.62 -7.94
CA ASP A 50 -7.54 -5.80 -8.47
C ASP A 50 -8.54 -6.86 -8.99
N LYS A 51 -9.72 -6.98 -8.38
CA LYS A 51 -10.81 -7.86 -8.82
C LYS A 51 -11.63 -7.32 -9.99
N GLY A 52 -11.49 -6.03 -10.34
CA GLY A 52 -12.31 -5.38 -11.36
C GLY A 52 -13.81 -5.32 -11.01
N SER A 53 -14.16 -5.38 -9.73
CA SER A 53 -15.56 -5.40 -9.27
C SER A 53 -16.05 -3.99 -8.98
N ALA A 54 -16.81 -3.40 -9.91
CA ALA A 54 -17.41 -2.08 -9.71
C ALA A 54 -18.34 -1.99 -8.48
N PRO A 55 -19.17 -3.01 -8.15
CA PRO A 55 -19.99 -2.98 -6.94
C PRO A 55 -19.15 -2.96 -5.66
N ALA A 56 -18.14 -3.82 -5.55
CA ALA A 56 -17.25 -3.84 -4.39
C ALA A 56 -16.49 -2.51 -4.29
N LEU A 57 -15.94 -2.01 -5.40
CA LEU A 57 -15.21 -0.74 -5.40
C LEU A 57 -16.08 0.42 -4.90
N ARG A 58 -17.37 0.44 -5.25
CA ARG A 58 -18.30 1.46 -4.76
C ARG A 58 -18.53 1.35 -3.25
N GLU A 59 -18.59 0.14 -2.70
CA GLU A 59 -18.75 -0.15 -1.27
C GLU A 59 -17.51 0.32 -0.51
N GLU A 60 -16.33 -0.17 -0.88
CA GLU A 60 -15.08 0.14 -0.19
C GLU A 60 -14.69 1.63 -0.31
N LEU A 61 -15.01 2.29 -1.43
CA LEU A 61 -14.83 3.75 -1.53
C LEU A 61 -15.76 4.52 -0.58
N GLY A 62 -16.93 3.95 -0.27
CA GLY A 62 -17.85 4.47 0.74
C GLY A 62 -17.28 4.34 2.15
N ASP A 63 -16.68 3.21 2.48
CA ASP A 63 -16.08 2.97 3.79
C ASP A 63 -14.78 3.77 3.99
N LEU A 64 -13.96 3.91 2.93
CA LEU A 64 -12.83 4.83 2.96
C LEU A 64 -13.29 6.30 3.13
N LEU A 65 -14.40 6.70 2.49
CA LEU A 65 -14.99 8.04 2.68
C LEU A 65 -15.52 8.22 4.11
N LEU A 66 -16.11 7.17 4.70
CA LEU A 66 -16.56 7.18 6.10
C LEU A 66 -15.40 7.55 7.03
N GLN A 67 -14.20 6.98 6.83
CA GLN A 67 -13.02 7.30 7.64
C GLN A 67 -12.65 8.79 7.58
N VAL A 68 -12.73 9.41 6.39
CA VAL A 68 -12.48 10.86 6.22
C VAL A 68 -13.50 11.69 7.02
N VAL A 69 -14.79 11.34 6.92
CA VAL A 69 -15.86 12.04 7.65
C VAL A 69 -15.73 11.84 9.15
N PHE A 70 -15.36 10.64 9.59
CA PHE A 70 -15.15 10.30 10.99
C PHE A 70 -14.03 11.16 11.61
N HIS A 71 -12.88 11.24 10.96
CA HIS A 71 -11.78 12.09 11.41
C HIS A 71 -12.15 13.57 11.41
N ALA A 72 -12.86 14.05 10.38
CA ALA A 72 -13.34 15.43 10.33
C ALA A 72 -14.35 15.75 11.46
N GLN A 73 -15.19 14.77 11.83
CA GLN A 73 -16.10 14.92 12.96
C GLN A 73 -15.34 15.04 14.30
N ILE A 74 -14.34 14.19 14.53
CA ILE A 74 -13.50 14.26 15.74
C ILE A 74 -12.76 15.62 15.80
N ALA A 75 -12.17 16.06 14.68
CA ALA A 75 -11.48 17.34 14.60
C ALA A 75 -12.42 18.51 14.89
N ARG A 76 -13.67 18.45 14.41
CA ARG A 76 -14.68 19.47 14.69
C ARG A 76 -15.04 19.51 16.18
N GLU A 77 -15.19 18.36 16.82
CA GLU A 77 -15.48 18.26 18.27
C GLU A 77 -14.36 18.88 19.11
N ASN A 78 -13.11 18.79 18.64
CA ASN A 78 -11.95 19.40 19.28
C ASN A 78 -11.77 20.89 18.95
N GLY A 79 -12.52 21.43 17.97
CA GLY A 79 -12.37 22.80 17.50
C GLY A 79 -11.20 23.03 16.54
N ASP A 80 -10.66 21.98 15.93
CA ASP A 80 -9.47 22.03 15.07
C ASP A 80 -9.81 22.42 13.62
N PHE A 81 -10.64 21.61 12.94
CA PHE A 81 -11.09 21.82 11.56
C PHE A 81 -12.37 21.02 11.26
N THR A 82 -13.01 21.31 10.15
CA THR A 82 -14.25 20.67 9.68
C THR A 82 -14.07 19.89 8.38
N LEU A 83 -15.07 19.10 8.01
CA LEU A 83 -15.09 18.43 6.69
C LEU A 83 -15.06 19.44 5.54
N ALA A 84 -15.70 20.60 5.71
CA ALA A 84 -15.67 21.68 4.73
C ALA A 84 -14.25 22.22 4.52
N ASP A 85 -13.48 22.37 5.60
CA ASP A 85 -12.08 22.82 5.52
C ASP A 85 -11.20 21.80 4.80
N VAL A 86 -11.41 20.50 5.05
CA VAL A 86 -10.71 19.41 4.34
C VAL A 86 -10.98 19.48 2.83
N ILE A 87 -12.25 19.65 2.45
CA ILE A 87 -12.67 19.74 1.04
C ILE A 87 -12.15 21.01 0.38
N ALA A 88 -12.26 22.16 1.04
CA ALA A 88 -11.74 23.43 0.56
C ALA A 88 -10.22 23.33 0.31
N GLY A 89 -9.48 22.78 1.28
CA GLY A 89 -8.03 22.63 1.19
C GLY A 89 -7.57 21.72 0.04
N ILE A 90 -8.30 20.63 -0.27
CA ILE A 90 -7.97 19.80 -1.44
C ILE A 90 -8.37 20.49 -2.75
N ASN A 91 -9.50 21.20 -2.80
CA ASN A 91 -9.94 21.94 -3.99
C ASN A 91 -8.93 23.03 -4.37
N GLU A 92 -8.54 23.89 -3.42
CA GLU A 92 -7.55 24.95 -3.63
C GLU A 92 -6.21 24.37 -4.07
N LYS A 93 -5.77 23.27 -3.43
CA LYS A 93 -4.53 22.58 -3.77
C LYS A 93 -4.55 22.00 -5.18
N LEU A 94 -5.65 21.37 -5.59
CA LEU A 94 -5.80 20.80 -6.93
C LEU A 94 -5.82 21.90 -8.00
N ILE A 95 -6.56 22.99 -7.79
CA ILE A 95 -6.59 24.14 -8.70
C ILE A 95 -5.17 24.73 -8.86
N ARG A 96 -4.50 25.01 -7.74
CA ARG A 96 -3.14 25.58 -7.74
C ARG A 96 -2.11 24.68 -8.41
N ARG A 97 -2.18 23.36 -8.21
CA ARG A 97 -1.23 22.39 -8.79
C ARG A 97 -1.49 22.03 -10.25
N HIS A 98 -2.60 22.49 -10.84
CA HIS A 98 -2.93 22.28 -12.25
C HIS A 98 -3.15 23.63 -12.97
N PRO A 99 -2.15 24.53 -12.99
CA PRO A 99 -2.29 25.82 -13.68
C PRO A 99 -2.39 25.67 -15.20
N HIS A 100 -2.08 24.49 -15.74
CA HIS A 100 -2.31 24.13 -17.14
C HIS A 100 -3.78 23.76 -17.44
N VAL A 101 -4.58 23.46 -16.41
CA VAL A 101 -6.03 23.20 -16.55
C VAL A 101 -6.85 24.42 -16.13
N PHE A 102 -6.50 25.02 -14.99
CA PHE A 102 -7.29 26.10 -14.36
C PHE A 102 -6.68 27.50 -14.53
N GLY A 103 -5.54 27.60 -15.21
CA GLY A 103 -4.84 28.85 -15.48
C GLY A 103 -4.47 28.98 -16.95
N GLY A 104 -3.25 29.45 -17.24
CA GLY A 104 -2.73 29.65 -18.60
C GLY A 104 -1.34 29.07 -18.83
N THR A 105 -0.87 28.16 -17.97
CA THR A 105 0.46 27.55 -18.14
C THR A 105 0.41 26.50 -19.25
N GLU A 106 1.16 26.69 -20.31
CA GLU A 106 1.35 25.64 -21.32
C GLU A 106 2.35 24.59 -20.83
N VAL A 107 2.03 23.33 -21.06
CA VAL A 107 2.88 22.17 -20.73
C VAL A 107 2.94 21.25 -21.93
N ASP A 108 4.15 20.80 -22.28
CA ASP A 108 4.36 19.90 -23.41
C ASP A 108 4.28 18.43 -22.93
N GLY A 109 3.09 17.86 -23.05
CA GLY A 109 2.83 16.46 -22.73
C GLY A 109 2.91 16.10 -21.24
N VAL A 110 2.86 14.79 -20.97
CA VAL A 110 2.78 14.22 -19.61
C VAL A 110 4.03 14.56 -18.79
N GLU A 111 5.21 14.52 -19.40
CA GLU A 111 6.47 14.86 -18.72
C GLU A 111 6.51 16.33 -18.29
N GLY A 112 6.00 17.23 -19.11
CA GLY A 112 5.84 18.65 -18.77
C GLY A 112 4.89 18.86 -17.61
N VAL A 113 3.76 18.14 -17.58
CA VAL A 113 2.80 18.18 -16.46
C VAL A 113 3.45 17.71 -15.15
N ILE A 114 4.19 16.59 -15.18
CA ILE A 114 4.85 16.04 -13.99
C ILE A 114 5.89 17.01 -13.45
N LYS A 115 6.76 17.57 -14.31
CA LYS A 115 7.78 18.55 -13.90
C LYS A 115 7.15 19.78 -13.25
N ASN A 116 6.11 20.33 -13.88
CA ASN A 116 5.42 21.51 -13.36
C ASN A 116 4.74 21.21 -12.01
N TRP A 117 4.10 20.06 -11.87
CA TRP A 117 3.48 19.63 -10.62
C TRP A 117 4.49 19.46 -9.49
N GLU A 118 5.67 18.91 -9.78
CA GLU A 118 6.75 18.75 -8.82
C GLU A 118 7.36 20.10 -8.39
N GLN A 119 7.56 21.02 -9.34
CA GLN A 119 8.04 22.36 -9.05
C GLN A 119 7.09 23.09 -8.09
N ILE A 120 5.78 23.11 -8.41
CA ILE A 120 4.78 23.75 -7.56
C ILE A 120 4.84 23.14 -6.16
N LYS A 121 4.92 21.81 -6.02
CA LYS A 121 5.04 21.12 -4.72
C LYS A 121 6.28 21.50 -3.92
N ALA A 122 7.39 21.82 -4.59
CA ALA A 122 8.59 22.28 -3.91
C ALA A 122 8.40 23.71 -3.36
N GLU A 123 7.73 24.57 -4.11
CA GLU A 123 7.43 25.96 -3.74
C GLU A 123 6.41 26.07 -2.58
N GLU A 124 5.50 25.10 -2.40
CA GLU A 124 4.51 25.14 -1.30
C GLU A 124 5.09 24.79 0.08
N LYS A 125 6.35 24.34 0.18
CA LYS A 125 6.96 24.02 1.47
C LYS A 125 7.46 25.32 2.12
N GLU A 126 6.85 25.71 3.25
CA GLU A 126 7.20 26.93 4.01
C GLU A 126 8.67 26.97 4.49
N ALA A 127 9.32 25.81 4.58
CA ALA A 127 10.75 25.68 4.81
C ALA A 127 11.36 24.68 3.83
N ALA A 128 12.56 25.00 3.34
CA ALA A 128 13.36 24.02 2.62
C ALA A 128 13.62 22.84 3.57
N PRO A 129 13.23 21.60 3.19
CA PRO A 129 13.48 20.45 4.05
C PRO A 129 14.99 20.28 4.26
N ALA A 130 15.38 19.87 5.47
CA ALA A 130 16.79 19.64 5.80
C ALA A 130 17.36 18.45 5.00
N SER A 131 16.50 17.50 4.62
CA SER A 131 16.82 16.38 3.75
C SER A 131 15.84 16.28 2.58
N ALA A 132 16.34 15.92 1.40
CA ALA A 132 15.48 15.62 0.26
C ALA A 132 14.51 14.46 0.51
N LEU A 133 14.78 13.61 1.51
CA LEU A 133 13.90 12.52 1.91
C LEU A 133 12.77 12.97 2.86
N ASP A 134 12.84 14.17 3.44
CA ASP A 134 11.85 14.66 4.41
C ASP A 134 10.44 14.70 3.84
N GLY A 135 9.46 14.35 4.68
CA GLY A 135 8.05 14.20 4.29
C GLY A 135 7.70 12.83 3.71
N ILE A 136 8.54 11.80 3.89
CA ILE A 136 8.11 10.40 3.78
C ILE A 136 7.59 9.98 5.16
N PRO A 137 6.30 9.64 5.31
CA PRO A 137 5.75 9.25 6.59
C PRO A 137 6.47 8.03 7.17
N ALA A 138 6.85 8.11 8.44
CA ALA A 138 7.56 7.02 9.12
C ALA A 138 6.70 5.75 9.29
N HIS A 139 5.38 5.91 9.27
CA HIS A 139 4.38 4.86 9.47
C HIS A 139 3.93 4.18 8.16
N PHE A 140 4.54 4.51 7.01
CA PHE A 140 4.31 3.74 5.80
C PHE A 140 4.81 2.30 5.96
N PRO A 141 4.12 1.31 5.34
CA PRO A 141 4.66 -0.02 5.15
C PRO A 141 6.08 0.04 4.56
N ALA A 142 6.94 -0.88 4.99
CA ALA A 142 8.38 -0.79 4.73
C ALA A 142 8.71 -0.75 3.22
N LEU A 143 8.00 -1.52 2.39
CA LEU A 143 8.24 -1.56 0.94
C LEU A 143 7.81 -0.25 0.26
N LEU A 144 6.62 0.26 0.61
CA LEU A 144 6.14 1.54 0.10
C LEU A 144 7.08 2.69 0.53
N ARG A 145 7.53 2.67 1.79
CA ARG A 145 8.46 3.65 2.33
C ARG A 145 9.79 3.63 1.57
N ALA A 146 10.37 2.44 1.37
CA ALA A 146 11.60 2.25 0.61
C ALA A 146 11.46 2.75 -0.85
N GLY A 147 10.35 2.41 -1.52
CA GLY A 147 10.07 2.86 -2.88
C GLY A 147 9.99 4.39 -2.97
N LYS A 148 9.34 5.04 -2.00
CA LYS A 148 9.28 6.51 -1.92
C LYS A 148 10.62 7.16 -1.64
N MET A 149 11.47 6.54 -0.81
CA MET A 149 12.82 7.04 -0.55
C MET A 149 13.66 7.02 -1.83
N GLN A 150 13.63 5.91 -2.57
CA GLN A 150 14.37 5.75 -3.81
C GLN A 150 13.84 6.65 -4.92
N GLU A 151 12.51 6.80 -5.04
CA GLU A 151 11.89 7.75 -5.97
C GLU A 151 12.37 9.19 -5.69
N LYS A 152 12.42 9.63 -4.43
CA LYS A 152 12.95 10.95 -4.08
C LYS A 152 14.44 11.08 -4.32
N ALA A 153 15.24 10.06 -4.03
CA ALA A 153 16.67 10.08 -4.30
C ALA A 153 16.95 10.18 -5.82
N SER A 154 16.18 9.45 -6.64
CA SER A 154 16.32 9.47 -8.09
C SER A 154 16.10 10.86 -8.71
N ARG A 155 15.19 11.66 -8.13
CA ARG A 155 14.92 13.04 -8.56
C ARG A 155 16.13 13.96 -8.40
N LEU A 156 17.07 13.64 -7.50
CA LEU A 156 18.33 14.36 -7.34
C LEU A 156 19.43 13.87 -8.28
N GLY A 157 19.13 12.94 -9.17
CA GLY A 157 20.12 12.27 -10.02
C GLY A 157 20.87 11.14 -9.30
N PHE A 158 20.48 10.78 -8.07
CA PHE A 158 20.99 9.59 -7.40
C PHE A 158 20.22 8.36 -7.89
N ASP A 159 20.49 7.96 -9.13
CA ASP A 159 19.87 6.80 -9.76
C ASP A 159 20.78 6.13 -10.79
N TRP A 160 20.45 4.89 -11.15
CA TRP A 160 21.08 4.18 -12.25
C TRP A 160 20.49 4.61 -13.60
N PRO A 161 21.28 4.55 -14.68
CA PRO A 161 20.79 4.90 -16.02
C PRO A 161 19.81 3.89 -16.59
N ASP A 162 19.87 2.62 -16.15
CA ASP A 162 18.98 1.56 -16.58
C ASP A 162 18.78 0.49 -15.48
N PHE A 163 17.88 -0.46 -15.74
CA PHE A 163 17.52 -1.53 -14.80
C PHE A 163 18.66 -2.51 -14.47
N LYS A 164 19.77 -2.52 -15.24
CA LYS A 164 20.87 -3.47 -15.03
C LYS A 164 21.61 -3.19 -13.73
N GLY A 165 21.71 -1.92 -13.34
CA GLY A 165 22.31 -1.51 -12.08
C GLY A 165 21.60 -2.13 -10.86
N PRO A 166 20.30 -1.85 -10.67
CA PRO A 166 19.50 -2.48 -9.62
C PRO A 166 19.52 -4.01 -9.67
N LEU A 167 19.46 -4.61 -10.87
CA LEU A 167 19.52 -6.07 -11.03
C LEU A 167 20.87 -6.66 -10.57
N ALA A 168 21.98 -5.99 -10.90
CA ALA A 168 23.29 -6.36 -10.41
C ALA A 168 23.40 -6.20 -8.88
N LYS A 169 22.77 -5.15 -8.33
CA LYS A 169 22.74 -4.90 -6.88
C LYS A 169 22.02 -6.03 -6.13
N ILE A 170 20.90 -6.56 -6.62
CA ILE A 170 20.24 -7.76 -6.04
C ILE A 170 21.24 -8.94 -5.94
N SER A 171 22.05 -9.15 -6.97
CA SER A 171 23.06 -10.22 -6.99
C SER A 171 24.23 -9.94 -6.05
N GLU A 172 24.54 -8.68 -5.78
CA GLU A 172 25.52 -8.24 -4.78
C GLU A 172 25.03 -8.52 -3.36
N GLU A 173 23.85 -8.03 -2.99
CA GLU A 173 23.33 -8.20 -1.63
C GLU A 173 23.09 -9.69 -1.33
N SER A 174 22.67 -10.47 -2.35
CA SER A 174 22.55 -11.92 -2.22
C SER A 174 23.89 -12.63 -1.91
N ARG A 175 25.00 -12.10 -2.43
CA ARG A 175 26.35 -12.62 -2.13
C ARG A 175 26.78 -12.17 -0.73
N GLU A 176 26.44 -10.96 -0.31
CA GLU A 176 26.77 -10.40 0.99
C GLU A 176 26.04 -11.13 2.12
N PHE A 177 24.74 -11.31 1.98
CA PHE A 177 23.95 -12.16 2.86
C PHE A 177 24.53 -13.57 2.98
N ARG A 178 24.97 -14.18 1.86
CA ARG A 178 25.61 -15.51 1.88
C ARG A 178 26.93 -15.51 2.65
N ARG A 179 27.72 -14.43 2.58
CA ARG A 179 28.95 -14.27 3.38
C ARG A 179 28.60 -14.16 4.86
N ALA A 180 27.64 -13.32 5.23
CA ALA A 180 27.17 -13.15 6.61
C ALA A 180 26.64 -14.47 7.19
N TRP A 181 25.80 -15.20 6.42
CA TRP A 181 25.29 -16.53 6.78
C TRP A 181 26.41 -17.55 7.05
N ASN A 182 27.41 -17.60 6.17
CA ASN A 182 28.54 -18.51 6.33
C ASN A 182 29.42 -18.15 7.54
N ALA A 183 29.56 -16.86 7.86
CA ALA A 183 30.25 -16.40 9.06
C ALA A 183 29.47 -16.79 10.32
N TRP A 184 28.15 -16.56 10.34
CA TRP A 184 27.27 -16.96 11.43
C TRP A 184 27.34 -18.46 11.74
N ARG A 185 27.33 -19.32 10.70
CA ARG A 185 27.48 -20.78 10.86
C ARG A 185 28.81 -21.22 11.45
N LYS A 186 29.87 -20.41 11.31
CA LYS A 186 31.23 -20.70 11.78
C LYS A 186 31.54 -20.07 13.14
N ALA A 187 30.66 -19.20 13.64
CA ALA A 187 30.81 -18.54 14.93
C ALA A 187 30.98 -19.56 16.06
N ARG A 188 31.89 -19.26 16.98
CA ARG A 188 32.32 -20.18 18.04
C ARG A 188 31.77 -19.81 19.41
N SER A 189 31.26 -18.59 19.55
CA SER A 189 30.60 -18.09 20.75
C SER A 189 29.20 -17.57 20.45
N GLU A 190 28.37 -17.45 21.48
CA GLU A 190 27.03 -16.85 21.35
C GLU A 190 27.10 -15.34 21.06
N GLU A 191 28.12 -14.65 21.59
CA GLU A 191 28.36 -13.23 21.29
C GLU A 191 28.68 -13.01 19.80
N GLU A 192 29.56 -13.83 19.21
CA GLU A 192 29.85 -13.79 17.78
C GLU A 192 28.60 -14.13 16.95
N LYS A 193 27.80 -15.11 17.36
CA LYS A 193 26.56 -15.46 16.65
C LYS A 193 25.57 -14.30 16.62
N GLU A 194 25.40 -13.59 17.74
CA GLU A 194 24.50 -12.44 17.81
C GLU A 194 24.96 -11.30 16.90
N GLU A 195 26.27 -10.99 16.89
CA GLU A 195 26.84 -10.01 15.97
C GLU A 195 26.61 -10.41 14.50
N LYS A 196 26.91 -11.68 14.14
CA LYS A 196 26.73 -12.17 12.77
C LYS A 196 25.26 -12.27 12.37
N ARG A 197 24.36 -12.48 13.33
CA ARG A 197 22.92 -12.45 13.09
C ARG A 197 22.45 -11.06 12.70
N ARG A 198 22.93 -10.00 13.38
CA ARG A 198 22.61 -8.62 13.01
C ARG A 198 23.11 -8.28 11.61
N GLN A 199 24.33 -8.72 11.27
CA GLN A 199 24.85 -8.59 9.90
C GLN A 199 23.94 -9.31 8.90
N MET A 200 23.48 -10.52 9.18
CA MET A 200 22.52 -11.20 8.31
C MET A 200 21.19 -10.43 8.15
N GLU A 201 20.68 -9.83 9.22
CA GLU A 201 19.44 -9.03 9.19
C GLU A 201 19.61 -7.77 8.33
N GLU A 202 20.74 -7.07 8.44
CA GLU A 202 21.10 -5.92 7.61
C GLU A 202 21.16 -6.29 6.12
N GLU A 203 21.93 -7.33 5.79
CA GLU A 203 22.11 -7.80 4.41
C GLU A 203 20.81 -8.31 3.79
N PHE A 204 19.94 -8.94 4.60
CA PHE A 204 18.62 -9.35 4.14
C PHE A 204 17.72 -8.13 3.87
N GLY A 205 17.82 -7.10 4.71
CA GLY A 205 17.18 -5.80 4.47
C GLY A 205 17.63 -5.17 3.16
N ASP A 206 18.92 -5.21 2.86
CA ASP A 206 19.49 -4.68 1.62
C ASP A 206 19.01 -5.45 0.38
N ILE A 207 18.85 -6.78 0.46
CA ILE A 207 18.20 -7.56 -0.60
C ILE A 207 16.78 -7.02 -0.87
N LEU A 208 15.97 -6.81 0.17
CA LEU A 208 14.61 -6.28 0.03
C LEU A 208 14.63 -4.87 -0.56
N PHE A 209 15.53 -4.01 -0.10
CA PHE A 209 15.68 -2.65 -0.60
C PHE A 209 16.11 -2.62 -2.08
N ALA A 210 17.01 -3.51 -2.49
CA ALA A 210 17.43 -3.67 -3.88
C ALA A 210 16.29 -4.19 -4.77
N LEU A 211 15.46 -5.12 -4.28
CA LEU A 211 14.27 -5.60 -4.98
C LEU A 211 13.23 -4.49 -5.21
N VAL A 212 12.98 -3.64 -4.21
CA VAL A 212 12.13 -2.45 -4.32
C VAL A 212 12.67 -1.50 -5.38
N ASN A 213 13.99 -1.28 -5.42
CA ASN A 213 14.58 -0.40 -6.42
C ASN A 213 14.42 -0.97 -7.83
N PHE A 214 14.66 -2.28 -8.00
CA PHE A 214 14.43 -2.94 -9.27
C PHE A 214 12.97 -2.88 -9.72
N SER A 215 12.01 -3.05 -8.80
CA SER A 215 10.58 -2.95 -9.12
C SER A 215 10.20 -1.55 -9.62
N ARG A 216 10.81 -0.49 -9.07
CA ARG A 216 10.62 0.89 -9.52
C ARG A 216 11.00 1.08 -11.00
N PHE A 217 12.13 0.51 -11.44
CA PHE A 217 12.54 0.56 -12.86
C PHE A 217 11.57 -0.17 -13.80
N LEU A 218 10.80 -1.11 -13.27
CA LEU A 218 9.77 -1.85 -14.01
C LEU A 218 8.38 -1.20 -13.92
N GLY A 219 8.23 -0.10 -13.18
CA GLY A 219 6.92 0.50 -12.90
C GLY A 219 6.03 -0.35 -11.99
N ILE A 220 6.62 -1.26 -11.22
CA ILE A 220 5.90 -2.16 -10.31
C ILE A 220 5.92 -1.58 -8.90
N GLU A 221 4.73 -1.35 -8.33
CA GLU A 221 4.58 -0.98 -6.93
C GLU A 221 4.77 -2.24 -6.04
N PRO A 222 5.81 -2.29 -5.20
CA PRO A 222 6.24 -3.50 -4.51
C PRO A 222 5.27 -3.97 -3.43
N GLU A 223 4.61 -3.06 -2.71
CA GLU A 223 3.67 -3.41 -1.63
C GLU A 223 2.45 -4.15 -2.21
N ALA A 224 1.84 -3.60 -3.26
CA ALA A 224 0.73 -4.20 -3.99
C ALA A 224 1.15 -5.51 -4.68
N ALA A 225 2.36 -5.59 -5.22
CA ALA A 225 2.88 -6.82 -5.80
C ALA A 225 2.96 -7.95 -4.75
N LEU A 226 3.46 -7.65 -3.55
CA LEU A 226 3.52 -8.62 -2.46
C LEU A 226 2.11 -9.00 -1.97
N HIS A 227 1.22 -8.02 -1.80
CA HIS A 227 -0.19 -8.25 -1.41
C HIS A 227 -0.91 -9.22 -2.37
N ARG A 228 -0.71 -9.06 -3.69
CA ARG A 228 -1.27 -10.00 -4.68
C ARG A 228 -0.73 -11.42 -4.53
N VAL A 229 0.56 -11.57 -4.20
CA VAL A 229 1.18 -12.89 -4.01
C VAL A 229 0.69 -13.56 -2.73
N THR A 230 0.56 -12.82 -1.63
CA THR A 230 0.04 -13.36 -0.37
C THR A 230 -1.43 -13.76 -0.50
N GLY A 231 -2.27 -12.94 -1.15
CA GLY A 231 -3.66 -13.30 -1.45
C GLY A 231 -3.78 -14.54 -2.34
N LYS A 232 -2.91 -14.68 -3.34
CA LYS A 232 -2.84 -15.89 -4.18
C LYS A 232 -2.42 -17.12 -3.37
N PHE A 233 -1.42 -16.98 -2.49
CA PHE A 233 -1.00 -18.06 -1.60
C PHE A 233 -2.16 -18.51 -0.70
N TYR A 234 -2.86 -17.56 -0.09
CA TYR A 234 -4.02 -17.84 0.77
C TYR A 234 -5.10 -18.62 0.03
N ARG A 235 -5.52 -18.17 -1.16
CA ARG A 235 -6.55 -18.87 -1.96
C ARG A 235 -6.15 -20.31 -2.30
N ARG A 236 -4.89 -20.52 -2.70
CA ARG A 236 -4.37 -21.87 -3.02
C ARG A 236 -4.30 -22.75 -1.78
N PHE A 237 -3.86 -22.20 -0.67
CA PHE A 237 -3.79 -22.93 0.59
C PHE A 237 -5.18 -23.34 1.05
N ARG A 238 -6.17 -22.44 0.98
CA ARG A 238 -7.58 -22.75 1.27
C ARG A 238 -8.14 -23.84 0.37
N ALA A 239 -7.91 -23.75 -0.94
CA ALA A 239 -8.36 -24.78 -1.88
C ALA A 239 -7.73 -26.15 -1.57
N MET A 240 -6.45 -26.16 -1.19
CA MET A 240 -5.76 -27.37 -0.73
C MET A 240 -6.38 -27.94 0.57
N GLU A 241 -6.72 -27.09 1.55
CA GLU A 241 -7.45 -27.50 2.76
C GLU A 241 -8.79 -28.15 2.42
N GLU A 242 -9.57 -27.53 1.53
CA GLU A 242 -10.87 -28.04 1.09
C GLU A 242 -10.73 -29.35 0.30
N ALA A 243 -9.71 -29.48 -0.55
CA ALA A 243 -9.41 -30.70 -1.28
C ALA A 243 -9.01 -31.86 -0.35
N ALA A 244 -8.16 -31.60 0.64
CA ALA A 244 -7.80 -32.58 1.66
C ALA A 244 -9.03 -33.01 2.47
N ALA A 245 -9.85 -32.06 2.91
CA ALA A 245 -11.07 -32.33 3.66
C ALA A 245 -12.08 -33.19 2.85
N ARG A 246 -12.28 -32.89 1.56
CA ARG A 246 -13.12 -33.71 0.66
C ARG A 246 -12.63 -35.14 0.51
N GLN A 247 -11.33 -35.36 0.65
CA GLN A 247 -10.70 -36.69 0.60
C GLN A 247 -10.62 -37.36 1.99
N GLY A 248 -11.13 -36.72 3.06
CA GLY A 248 -11.04 -37.22 4.42
C GLY A 248 -9.62 -37.22 5.00
N LEU A 249 -8.71 -36.41 4.42
CA LEU A 249 -7.32 -36.29 4.83
C LEU A 249 -7.13 -35.16 5.85
N ASP A 250 -6.29 -35.40 6.86
CA ASP A 250 -5.83 -34.38 7.80
C ASP A 250 -4.46 -33.86 7.35
N LEU A 251 -4.40 -32.61 6.89
CA LEU A 251 -3.16 -31.98 6.42
C LEU A 251 -2.02 -32.12 7.44
N ARG A 252 -2.29 -32.05 8.74
CA ARG A 252 -1.23 -32.13 9.76
C ARG A 252 -0.52 -33.49 9.81
N LYS A 253 -1.12 -34.51 9.21
CA LYS A 253 -0.57 -35.87 9.11
C LYS A 253 0.03 -36.16 7.74
N MET A 254 -0.08 -35.23 6.80
CA MET A 254 0.46 -35.36 5.46
C MET A 254 1.93 -34.96 5.42
N THR A 255 2.67 -35.63 4.54
CA THR A 255 4.02 -35.25 4.15
C THR A 255 4.01 -34.00 3.27
N LEU A 256 5.15 -33.31 3.17
CA LEU A 256 5.28 -32.16 2.28
C LEU A 256 5.01 -32.54 0.83
N GLU A 257 5.47 -33.72 0.40
CA GLU A 257 5.24 -34.24 -0.95
C GLU A 257 3.76 -34.53 -1.25
N GLU A 258 2.97 -34.89 -0.23
CA GLU A 258 1.52 -35.05 -0.36
C GLU A 258 0.81 -33.70 -0.41
N MET A 259 1.21 -32.73 0.41
CA MET A 259 0.70 -31.36 0.35
C MET A 259 1.02 -30.70 -1.00
N ASP A 260 2.25 -30.83 -1.49
CA ASP A 260 2.70 -30.28 -2.77
C ASP A 260 1.91 -30.83 -3.95
N ARG A 261 1.52 -32.11 -3.91
CA ARG A 261 0.65 -32.71 -4.94
C ARG A 261 -0.74 -32.08 -4.96
N LEU A 262 -1.34 -31.85 -3.79
CA LEU A 262 -2.63 -31.15 -3.72
C LEU A 262 -2.47 -29.68 -4.16
N TRP A 263 -1.41 -29.01 -3.72
CA TRP A 263 -1.10 -27.63 -4.08
C TRP A 263 -0.96 -27.43 -5.59
N GLU A 264 -0.16 -28.27 -6.27
CA GLU A 264 0.04 -28.18 -7.72
C GLU A 264 -1.23 -28.53 -8.50
N ALA A 265 -2.08 -29.42 -7.99
CA ALA A 265 -3.39 -29.70 -8.58
C ALA A 265 -4.30 -28.44 -8.53
N GLU A 266 -4.40 -27.78 -7.37
CA GLU A 266 -5.23 -26.58 -7.21
C GLU A 266 -4.67 -25.38 -7.99
N LYS A 267 -3.34 -25.24 -8.06
CA LYS A 267 -2.69 -24.24 -8.92
C LYS A 267 -3.04 -24.44 -10.40
N THR A 268 -3.07 -25.68 -10.87
CA THR A 268 -3.45 -26.00 -12.25
C THR A 268 -4.93 -25.69 -12.49
N ALA A 269 -5.81 -26.02 -11.55
CA ALA A 269 -7.24 -25.72 -11.63
C ALA A 269 -7.52 -24.20 -11.63
N GLU A 270 -6.81 -23.41 -10.81
CA GLU A 270 -6.90 -21.94 -10.79
C GLU A 270 -6.47 -21.32 -12.13
N GLN A 271 -5.40 -21.84 -12.77
CA GLN A 271 -4.91 -21.35 -14.06
C GLN A 271 -5.86 -21.67 -15.23
N GLN A 272 -6.63 -22.75 -15.13
CA GLN A 272 -7.59 -23.18 -16.14
C GLN A 272 -8.98 -22.56 -15.96
N ARG A 273 -9.24 -21.91 -14.82
CA ARG A 273 -10.47 -21.17 -14.57
C ARG A 273 -10.47 -19.94 -15.48
N PRO A 274 -11.44 -19.79 -16.40
CA PRO A 274 -11.61 -18.55 -17.13
C PRO A 274 -11.78 -17.42 -16.11
N LEU A 275 -11.17 -16.26 -16.36
CA LEU A 275 -11.62 -15.03 -15.72
C LEU A 275 -13.10 -14.89 -16.10
N GLU A 276 -14.02 -15.20 -15.17
CA GLU A 276 -15.44 -14.94 -15.37
C GLU A 276 -15.63 -13.43 -15.41
N TYR A 277 -15.38 -12.84 -16.58
CA TYR A 277 -15.97 -11.58 -16.94
C TYR A 277 -17.48 -11.84 -17.04
N LYS A 278 -18.22 -11.45 -15.99
CA LYS A 278 -19.66 -11.22 -16.13
C LYS A 278 -19.81 -9.82 -16.72
N PRO A 279 -20.21 -9.66 -17.99
CA PRO A 279 -20.68 -8.37 -18.45
C PRO A 279 -21.91 -8.07 -17.60
N THR A 280 -21.84 -7.05 -16.75
CA THR A 280 -23.04 -6.47 -16.17
C THR A 280 -23.85 -5.93 -17.32
N GLY A 281 -24.99 -6.59 -17.57
CA GLY A 281 -25.83 -6.40 -18.73
C GLY A 281 -26.28 -4.95 -18.90
N GLU A 282 -26.39 -4.60 -20.17
CA GLU A 282 -27.22 -3.50 -20.65
C GLU A 282 -28.66 -3.68 -20.14
N GLY A 283 -29.21 -2.60 -19.61
CA GLY A 283 -30.59 -2.50 -19.12
C GLY A 283 -30.84 -1.09 -18.61
#